data_AF-A0A7V3X3J3-F1
#
_entry.id   AF-A0A7V3X3J3-F1
#
_cell.length_a   1.000
_cell.length_b   1.000
_cell.length_c   1.000
_cell.angle_alpha   90.00
_cell.angle_beta   90.00
_cell.angle_gamma   90.00
#
_symmetry.space_group_name_H-M   'P 1'
#
loop_
_entity.id
_entity.type
_entity.pdbx_description
1 polymer ?
#
loop_
_entity_poly.entity_id
_entity_poly.type
_entity_poly.pdbx_seq_one_letter_code
_entity_poly.pdbx_strand_id
1 'polypeptide(L)' 'MTAESDTPLEGTPLIKPSSTDHPLYDTIVEACRSVYDPEVPVNIYDLGLVYTIEISDEGDV' A
#
# COMPACT_ATOMS: atom_id res chain seq x y z
N MET A 1 -32.64 2.14 14.26
CA MET A 1 -32.22 1.99 12.86
C MET A 1 -30.90 1.23 12.85
N THR A 2 -30.84 0.14 12.09
CA THR A 2 -29.75 -0.83 12.03
C THR A 2 -28.51 -0.24 11.36
N ALA A 3 -27.35 -0.36 12.01
CA ALA A 3 -26.06 -0.07 11.39
C ALA A 3 -25.73 -1.20 10.41
N GLU A 4 -25.72 -0.89 9.11
CA GLU A 4 -25.25 -1.83 8.09
C GLU A 4 -23.74 -2.02 8.29
N SER A 5 -23.39 -3.25 8.66
CA SER A 5 -22.00 -3.69 8.79
C SER A 5 -21.54 -4.06 7.39
N ASP A 6 -20.82 -3.17 6.71
CA ASP A 6 -20.18 -3.46 5.43
C ASP A 6 -19.08 -4.50 5.67
N THR A 7 -19.51 -5.76 5.75
CA THR A 7 -18.63 -6.89 6.02
C THR A 7 -18.21 -7.39 4.65
N PRO A 8 -16.90 -7.37 4.32
CA PRO A 8 -16.44 -7.82 3.01
C PRO A 8 -16.95 -9.23 2.74
N LEU A 9 -17.52 -9.44 1.54
CA LEU A 9 -18.03 -10.75 1.15
C LEU A 9 -16.91 -11.79 1.20
N GLU A 10 -17.24 -13.00 1.64
CA GLU A 10 -16.28 -14.09 1.77
C GLU A 10 -15.55 -14.32 0.43
N GLY A 11 -14.21 -14.25 0.45
CA GLY A 11 -13.37 -14.38 -0.74
C GLY A 11 -12.97 -13.06 -1.42
N THR A 12 -13.51 -11.91 -1.00
CA THR A 12 -12.94 -10.62 -1.41
C THR A 12 -11.58 -10.40 -0.75
N PRO A 13 -10.53 -10.02 -1.51
CA PRO A 13 -9.25 -9.68 -0.92
C PRO A 13 -9.42 -8.45 -0.02
N LEU A 14 -9.00 -8.57 1.23
CA LEU A 14 -9.04 -7.46 2.22
C LEU A 14 -8.08 -6.33 1.86
N ILE A 15 -7.12 -6.61 0.96
CA ILE A 15 -6.04 -5.72 0.59
C ILE A 15 -6.19 -5.42 -0.89
N LYS A 16 -6.25 -4.14 -1.24
CA LYS A 16 -6.27 -3.72 -2.64
C LYS A 16 -4.93 -4.06 -3.30
N PRO A 17 -4.91 -4.48 -4.58
CA PRO A 17 -3.67 -4.63 -5.32
C PRO A 17 -2.99 -3.26 -5.51
N SER A 18 -1.66 -3.27 -5.59
CA SER A 18 -0.90 -2.05 -5.88
C SER A 18 -0.97 -1.68 -7.36
N SER A 19 -0.81 -0.39 -7.67
CA SER A 19 -0.71 0.17 -9.02
C SER A 19 0.66 -0.11 -9.66
N THR A 20 1.00 -1.38 -9.88
CA THR A 20 2.32 -1.82 -10.38
C THR A 20 2.63 -1.40 -11.82
N ASP A 21 1.59 -1.14 -12.62
CA ASP A 21 1.74 -0.76 -14.03
C ASP A 21 1.99 0.75 -14.22
N HIS A 22 1.96 1.53 -13.13
CA HIS A 22 2.12 2.97 -13.19
C HIS A 22 3.60 3.35 -13.34
N PRO A 23 3.99 4.33 -14.19
CA PRO A 23 5.39 4.69 -14.45
C PRO A 23 6.15 5.19 -13.20
N LEU A 24 5.46 5.74 -12.21
CA LEU A 24 6.06 6.16 -10.94
C LEU A 24 6.24 5.02 -9.92
N TYR A 25 5.71 3.83 -10.19
CA TYR A 25 5.73 2.72 -9.23
C TYR A 25 7.14 2.42 -8.75
N ASP A 26 8.09 2.21 -9.67
CA ASP A 26 9.48 1.92 -9.33
C ASP A 26 10.14 3.04 -8.51
N THR A 27 9.85 4.30 -8.86
CA THR A 27 10.39 5.45 -8.13
C THR A 27 9.87 5.51 -6.68
N ILE A 28 8.58 5.20 -6.48
CA ILE A 28 7.97 5.15 -5.15
C ILE A 28 8.51 3.96 -4.36
N VAL A 29 8.71 2.80 -4.99
CA VAL A 29 9.33 1.63 -4.36
C VAL A 29 10.73 1.97 -3.85
N GLU A 30 11.56 2.61 -4.67
CA GLU A 30 12.91 3.03 -4.26
C GLU A 30 12.87 4.06 -3.11
N ALA A 31 11.91 4.99 -3.14
CA ALA A 31 11.70 5.91 -2.03
C ALA A 31 11.33 5.16 -0.74
N CYS A 32 10.41 4.19 -0.80
CA CYS A 32 10.05 3.35 0.35
C CYS A 32 11.23 2.52 0.87
N ARG A 33 12.11 2.01 -0.01
CA ARG A 33 13.34 1.30 0.39
C ARG A 33 14.33 2.20 1.15
N SER A 34 14.25 3.51 0.99
CA SER A 34 15.08 4.46 1.76
C SER A 34 14.57 4.71 3.19
N VAL A 35 13.34 4.27 3.50
CA VAL A 35 12.74 4.41 4.83
C VAL A 35 13.03 3.15 5.65
N TYR A 36 13.69 3.34 6.80
CA TYR A 36 14.07 2.26 7.70
C TYR A 36 13.18 2.23 8.92
N ASP A 37 12.87 1.02 9.40
CA ASP A 37 12.24 0.84 10.70
C ASP A 37 13.26 1.16 11.82
N PRO A 38 12.90 1.99 12.81
CA PRO A 38 13.84 2.41 13.86
C PRO A 38 14.13 1.32 14.90
N GLU A 39 13.27 0.30 15.02
CA GLU A 39 13.43 -0.81 15.97
C GLU A 39 14.31 -1.91 15.36
N VAL A 40 14.15 -2.16 14.06
CA VAL A 40 14.91 -3.14 13.28
C VAL A 40 15.51 -2.40 12.08
N PRO A 41 16.84 -2.20 12.00
CA PRO A 41 17.49 -1.36 10.98
C PRO A 41 17.50 -2.01 9.58
N VAL A 42 16.30 -2.23 9.04
CA VAL A 42 15.96 -2.84 7.76
C VAL A 42 14.86 -1.96 7.15
N ASN A 43 14.79 -1.93 5.81
CA ASN A 43 13.82 -1.07 5.14
C ASN A 43 12.39 -1.65 5.20
N ILE A 44 11.41 -0.75 5.24
CA ILE A 44 9.99 -1.11 5.42
C ILE A 44 9.40 -1.88 4.23
N TYR A 45 9.99 -1.75 3.04
CA TYR A 45 9.52 -2.41 1.82
C TYR A 45 9.90 -3.89 1.83
N ASP A 46 11.16 -4.22 2.09
CA ASP A 46 11.66 -5.60 2.18
C ASP A 46 11.16 -6.31 3.44
N LEU A 47 10.81 -5.56 4.49
CA LEU A 47 10.08 -6.11 5.65
C LEU A 47 8.62 -6.46 5.32
N GLY A 48 8.07 -5.98 4.20
CA GLY A 48 6.68 -6.23 3.81
C GLY A 48 5.66 -5.43 4.63
N LEU A 49 6.06 -4.28 5.19
CA LEU A 49 5.15 -3.39 5.95
C LEU A 49 4.25 -2.54 5.05
N VAL A 50 4.54 -2.49 3.74
CA VAL A 50 3.74 -1.79 2.74
C VAL A 50 2.77 -2.77 2.09
N TYR A 51 1.47 -2.58 2.31
CA TYR A 51 0.42 -3.49 1.80
C TYR A 51 -0.06 -3.13 0.39
N THR A 52 -0.24 -1.84 0.11
CA THR A 52 -0.74 -1.35 -1.18
C THR A 52 -0.07 -0.02 -1.51
N ILE A 53 0.40 0.13 -2.74
CA ILE A 53 0.80 1.41 -3.32
C ILE A 53 -0.25 1.78 -4.37
N GLU A 54 -1.07 2.78 -4.07
CA GLU A 54 -2.06 3.33 -5.00
C GLU A 54 -1.54 4.67 -5.53
N ILE A 55 -1.55 4.84 -6.84
CA ILE A 55 -1.04 6.05 -7.51
C ILE A 55 -2.18 6.64 -8.33
N SER A 56 -2.62 7.84 -7.96
CA SER A 56 -3.62 8.60 -8.71
C SER A 56 -2.95 9.45 -9.79
N ASP A 57 -3.58 9.53 -10.96
CA ASP A 57 -3.14 10.40 -12.07
C ASP A 57 -3.45 11.89 -11.77
N GLU A 58 -4.46 12.12 -10.95
CA GLU A 58 -4.73 13.41 -10.34
C GLU A 58 -3.71 13.59 -9.22
N GLY A 59 -2.80 14.55 -9.37
CA GLY A 59 -1.87 14.97 -8.33
C GLY A 59 -2.59 15.62 -7.16
N ASP A 60 -3.43 14.85 -6.46
CA ASP A 60 -4.05 15.24 -5.21
C ASP A 60 -2.98 15.24 -4.12
N VAL A 61 -2.75 16.43 -3.57
CA VAL A 61 -1.87 16.71 -2.42
C VAL A 61 -2.68 17.05 -1.20
#